data_AF-A0ELV0-F1
#
_entry.id   AF-A0ELV0-F1
#
_cell.length_a   1.000
_cell.length_b   1.000
_cell.length_c   1.000
_cell.angle_alpha   90.00
_cell.angle_beta   90.00
_cell.angle_gamma   90.00
#
_symmetry.space_group_name_H-M   'P 1'
#
loop_
_entity.id
_entity.type
_entity.pdbx_description
1 polymer ?
#
loop_
_entity_poly.entity_id
_entity_poly.type
_entity_poly.pdbx_seq_one_letter_code
_entity_poly.pdbx_strand_id
1 'polypeptide(L)'
;ENRYSSVVNCGDIYQLPEGCIANVLSLTSPMDTCRLSLVASIFRSAADSDAVWDRFLPPDYRDIISGIGPGSIIGFGSKKELYLYLSDHPFLIDGGTKSFSLEKRSGKKCYMLAARSLAIVWGDTPRYWRWISPSRVQVLRGC
;
A
#
# COMPACT_ATOMS: atom_id res chain seq x y z
N GLU A 1 -56.81 10.24 -16.76
CA GLU A 1 -56.49 10.02 -15.34
C GLU A 1 -55.04 9.62 -15.18
N ASN A 2 -54.29 10.50 -14.52
CA ASN A 2 -52.86 10.39 -14.27
C ASN A 2 -52.50 9.17 -13.42
N ARG A 3 -51.44 8.45 -13.81
CA ARG A 3 -50.47 7.90 -12.86
C ARG A 3 -49.14 7.59 -13.56
N TYR A 4 -48.52 8.60 -14.19
CA TYR A 4 -47.07 8.65 -14.25
C TYR A 4 -46.58 8.91 -12.83
N SER A 5 -46.45 7.82 -12.06
CA SER A 5 -45.82 7.87 -10.75
C SER A 5 -44.37 8.28 -10.99
N SER A 6 -44.02 9.44 -10.47
CA SER A 6 -42.67 9.99 -10.38
C SER A 6 -41.71 8.93 -9.84
N VAL A 7 -40.98 8.28 -10.74
CA VAL A 7 -39.72 7.66 -10.35
C VAL A 7 -38.84 8.83 -9.96
N VAL A 8 -38.67 9.01 -8.66
CA VAL A 8 -37.68 9.90 -8.08
C VAL A 8 -36.38 9.60 -8.81
N ASN A 9 -35.85 10.56 -9.56
CA ASN A 9 -34.56 10.43 -10.21
C ASN A 9 -33.50 10.45 -9.10
N CYS A 10 -33.33 9.29 -8.45
CA CYS A 10 -32.25 9.03 -7.52
C CYS A 10 -30.99 9.03 -8.37
N GLY A 11 -30.16 10.07 -8.23
CA GLY A 11 -29.08 10.41 -9.15
C GLY A 11 -28.31 9.19 -9.66
N ASP A 12 -28.30 9.03 -10.97
CA ASP A 12 -27.58 7.95 -11.64
C ASP A 12 -26.06 8.20 -11.50
N ILE A 13 -25.32 7.17 -11.10
CA ILE A 13 -23.88 7.26 -10.89
C ILE A 13 -23.12 7.60 -12.18
N TYR A 14 -23.73 7.31 -13.34
CA TYR A 14 -23.19 7.68 -14.65
C TYR A 14 -23.30 9.18 -14.97
N GLN A 15 -24.04 9.96 -14.20
CA GLN A 15 -24.14 11.41 -14.37
C GLN A 15 -23.04 12.17 -13.60
N LEU A 16 -22.32 11.49 -12.70
CA LEU A 16 -21.21 12.11 -11.96
C LEU A 16 -19.96 12.20 -12.85
N PRO A 17 -19.25 13.34 -12.85
CA PRO A 17 -17.94 13.44 -13.48
C PRO A 17 -16.97 12.41 -12.88
N GLU A 18 -16.11 11.84 -13.72
CA GLU A 18 -15.11 10.83 -13.29
C GLU A 18 -14.25 11.33 -12.13
N GLY A 19 -13.87 12.62 -12.13
CA GLY A 19 -13.10 13.24 -11.04
C GLY A 19 -13.83 13.22 -9.69
N CYS A 20 -15.17 13.33 -9.67
CA CYS A 20 -15.94 13.21 -8.44
C CYS A 20 -15.89 11.78 -7.90
N ILE A 21 -16.00 10.78 -8.78
CA ILE A 21 -15.90 9.37 -8.42
C ILE A 21 -14.48 9.06 -7.93
N ALA A 22 -13.45 9.51 -8.64
CA ALA A 22 -12.06 9.37 -8.24
C ALA A 22 -11.81 10.00 -6.86
N ASN A 23 -12.35 11.19 -6.59
CA ASN A 23 -12.24 11.81 -5.28
C ASN A 23 -12.90 10.95 -4.18
N VAL A 24 -14.08 10.38 -4.41
CA VAL A 24 -14.71 9.44 -3.46
C VAL A 24 -13.84 8.20 -3.26
N LEU A 25 -13.37 7.56 -4.34
CA LEU A 25 -12.50 6.38 -4.27
C LEU A 25 -11.23 6.64 -3.47
N SER A 26 -10.61 7.80 -3.65
CA SER A 26 -9.40 8.22 -2.93
C SER A 26 -9.59 8.39 -1.41
N LEU A 27 -10.84 8.43 -0.93
CA LEU A 27 -11.19 8.49 0.50
C LEU A 27 -11.53 7.10 1.07
N THR A 28 -11.53 6.06 0.25
CA THR A 28 -11.74 4.67 0.65
C THR A 28 -10.40 3.95 0.88
N SER A 29 -10.41 2.62 1.03
CA SER A 29 -9.17 1.84 1.04
C SER A 29 -8.75 1.44 -0.39
N PRO A 30 -7.44 1.17 -0.62
CA PRO A 30 -6.96 0.57 -1.86
C PRO A 30 -7.72 -0.70 -2.24
N MET A 31 -8.05 -1.53 -1.25
CA MET A 31 -8.84 -2.75 -1.47
C MET A 31 -10.27 -2.43 -1.94
N ASP A 32 -10.94 -1.47 -1.32
CA ASP A 32 -12.31 -1.11 -1.70
C ASP A 32 -12.34 -0.46 -3.09
N THR A 33 -11.36 0.39 -3.39
CA THR A 33 -11.17 0.95 -4.73
C THR A 33 -11.03 -0.15 -5.79
N CYS A 34 -10.18 -1.17 -5.53
CA CYS A 34 -10.02 -2.30 -6.42
C CYS A 34 -11.27 -3.17 -6.56
N ARG A 35 -12.16 -3.21 -5.56
CA ARG A 35 -13.44 -3.92 -5.65
C ARG A 35 -14.46 -3.11 -6.45
N LEU A 36 -14.51 -1.80 -6.23
CA LEU A 36 -15.41 -0.88 -6.93
C LEU A 36 -15.09 -0.80 -8.41
N SER A 37 -13.82 -0.91 -8.81
CA SER A 37 -13.40 -0.95 -10.21
C SER A 37 -14.02 -2.11 -11.01
N LEU A 38 -14.44 -3.18 -10.34
CA LEU A 38 -15.09 -4.34 -10.97
C LEU A 38 -16.60 -4.15 -11.19
N VAL A 39 -17.20 -3.13 -10.57
CA VAL A 39 -18.66 -2.91 -10.59
C VAL A 39 -19.12 -2.27 -11.89
N ALA A 40 -18.39 -1.27 -12.40
CA ALA A 40 -18.72 -0.57 -13.64
C ALA A 40 -17.48 0.04 -14.31
N SER A 41 -17.56 0.32 -15.62
CA SER A 41 -16.47 0.92 -16.39
C SER A 41 -16.06 2.30 -15.87
N ILE A 42 -17.01 3.10 -15.40
CA ILE A 42 -16.73 4.44 -14.84
C ILE A 42 -15.93 4.36 -13.55
N PHE A 43 -16.22 3.38 -12.68
CA PHE A 43 -15.41 3.10 -11.50
C PHE A 43 -14.03 2.57 -11.88
N ARG A 44 -13.93 1.74 -12.91
CA ARG A 44 -12.64 1.24 -13.39
C ARG A 44 -11.73 2.36 -13.85
N SER A 45 -12.25 3.26 -14.69
CA SER A 45 -11.51 4.44 -15.16
C SER A 45 -11.06 5.32 -13.99
N ALA A 46 -12.00 5.66 -13.09
CA ALA A 46 -11.70 6.48 -11.92
C ALA A 46 -10.68 5.81 -10.97
N ALA A 47 -10.77 4.50 -10.77
CA ALA A 47 -9.87 3.72 -9.90
C ALA A 47 -8.45 3.60 -10.47
N ASP A 48 -8.26 3.77 -11.78
CA ASP A 48 -6.95 3.77 -12.42
C ASP A 48 -6.30 5.17 -12.43
N SER A 49 -7.01 6.20 -11.98
CA SER A 49 -6.50 7.56 -11.90
C SER A 49 -5.39 7.73 -10.86
N ASP A 50 -4.28 8.35 -11.25
CA ASP A 50 -3.19 8.70 -10.33
C ASP A 50 -3.63 9.62 -9.18
N ALA A 51 -4.72 10.39 -9.33
CA ALA A 51 -5.27 11.19 -8.24
C ALA A 51 -5.76 10.34 -7.06
N VAL A 52 -6.24 9.11 -7.34
CA VAL A 52 -6.64 8.15 -6.32
C VAL A 52 -5.42 7.60 -5.60
N TRP A 53 -4.44 7.11 -6.36
CA TRP A 53 -3.25 6.47 -5.81
C TRP A 53 -2.30 7.44 -5.11
N ASP A 54 -2.35 8.73 -5.44
CA ASP A 54 -1.62 9.77 -4.69
C ASP A 54 -2.05 9.84 -3.22
N ARG A 55 -3.33 9.60 -2.91
CA ARG A 55 -3.83 9.55 -1.53
C ARG A 55 -3.49 8.24 -0.81
N PHE A 56 -3.25 7.17 -1.54
CA PHE A 56 -2.88 5.87 -0.98
C PHE A 56 -1.39 5.71 -0.75
N LEU A 57 -0.57 6.44 -1.50
CA LEU A 57 0.87 6.50 -1.28
C LEU A 57 1.17 7.34 -0.04
N PRO A 58 2.17 6.95 0.78
CA PRO A 58 2.64 7.79 1.86
C PRO A 58 3.18 9.13 1.34
N PRO A 59 2.99 10.28 2.03
CA PRO A 59 3.45 11.58 1.54
C PRO A 59 4.96 11.66 1.26
N ASP A 60 5.74 10.92 2.05
CA ASP A 60 7.20 10.80 1.98
C ASP A 60 7.68 9.64 1.10
N TYR A 61 6.82 9.05 0.26
CA TYR A 61 7.20 7.93 -0.61
C TYR A 61 8.39 8.26 -1.51
N ARG A 62 8.54 9.52 -1.93
CA ARG A 62 9.67 9.97 -2.77
C ARG A 62 11.00 9.89 -2.02
N ASP A 63 11.00 10.26 -0.74
CA ASP A 63 12.18 10.17 0.13
C ASP A 63 12.51 8.71 0.46
N ILE A 64 11.48 7.89 0.64
CA ILE A 64 11.65 6.45 0.84
C ILE A 64 12.29 5.81 -0.40
N ILE A 65 11.83 6.16 -1.60
CA ILE A 65 12.37 5.57 -2.84
C ILE A 65 13.77 6.09 -3.16
N SER A 66 14.05 7.37 -2.91
CA SER A 66 15.39 7.92 -3.13
C SER A 66 16.46 7.20 -2.30
N GLY A 67 16.09 6.69 -1.11
CA GLY A 67 16.95 5.86 -0.27
C GLY A 67 17.24 4.45 -0.79
N ILE A 68 16.47 3.93 -1.77
CA ILE A 68 16.64 2.58 -2.33
C ILE A 68 17.84 2.52 -3.30
N GLY A 69 18.22 3.68 -3.86
CA GLY A 69 19.33 3.82 -4.79
C GLY A 69 18.94 4.51 -6.10
N PRO A 70 19.91 5.02 -6.87
CA PRO A 70 19.66 5.77 -8.10
C PRO A 70 19.04 4.87 -9.17
N GLY A 71 17.85 5.26 -9.67
CA GLY A 71 17.14 4.58 -10.76
C GLY A 71 15.81 3.93 -10.39
N SER A 72 15.49 3.82 -9.10
CA SER A 72 14.29 3.13 -8.58
C SER A 72 12.96 3.85 -8.88
N ILE A 73 12.96 5.17 -9.12
CA ILE A 73 11.75 5.94 -9.52
C ILE A 73 11.49 5.89 -11.03
N ILE A 74 12.48 5.53 -11.85
CA ILE A 74 12.49 5.85 -13.30
C ILE A 74 11.60 4.88 -14.14
N GLY A 75 11.00 3.86 -13.54
CA GLY A 75 10.37 2.77 -14.30
C GLY A 75 8.84 2.66 -14.28
N PHE A 76 8.11 3.38 -13.41
CA PHE A 76 6.67 3.13 -13.24
C PHE A 76 5.82 3.97 -14.18
N GLY A 77 4.86 3.33 -14.87
CA GLY A 77 3.92 3.98 -15.77
C GLY A 77 2.74 4.64 -15.07
N SER A 78 2.49 4.32 -13.79
CA SER A 78 1.43 4.92 -12.95
C SER A 78 1.75 4.85 -11.46
N LYS A 79 1.10 5.67 -10.65
CA LYS A 79 1.20 5.59 -9.17
C LYS A 79 0.60 4.31 -8.62
N LYS A 80 -0.38 3.73 -9.31
CA LYS A 80 -0.93 2.39 -9.01
C LYS A 80 0.14 1.32 -9.09
N GLU A 81 0.90 1.32 -10.18
CA GLU A 81 1.99 0.37 -10.40
C GLU A 81 3.07 0.51 -9.32
N LEU A 82 3.45 1.75 -9.01
CA LEU A 82 4.37 2.04 -7.90
C LEU A 82 3.84 1.50 -6.56
N TYR A 83 2.57 1.74 -6.23
CA TYR A 83 1.96 1.25 -5.00
C TYR A 83 2.02 -0.29 -4.90
N LEU A 84 1.69 -0.99 -5.99
CA LEU A 84 1.73 -2.45 -6.03
C LEU A 84 3.16 -2.96 -5.87
N TYR A 85 4.12 -2.31 -6.54
CA TYR A 85 5.53 -2.65 -6.41
C TYR A 85 6.03 -2.49 -4.96
N LEU A 86 5.74 -1.37 -4.31
CA LEU A 86 6.10 -1.12 -2.91
C LEU A 86 5.41 -2.09 -1.94
N SER A 87 4.26 -2.64 -2.33
CA SER A 87 3.54 -3.65 -1.54
C SER A 87 4.16 -5.05 -1.69
N ASP A 88 4.52 -5.42 -2.91
CA ASP A 88 4.94 -6.79 -3.26
C ASP A 88 6.46 -7.01 -3.13
N HIS A 89 7.26 -5.93 -3.10
CA HIS A 89 8.71 -5.97 -2.98
C HIS A 89 9.21 -5.25 -1.73
N PRO A 90 9.28 -5.93 -0.57
CA PRO A 90 9.94 -5.37 0.61
C PRO A 90 11.42 -5.11 0.31
N PHE A 91 11.90 -3.92 0.62
CA PHE A 91 13.31 -3.57 0.45
C PHE A 91 13.92 -3.11 1.76
N LEU A 92 15.24 -3.24 1.84
CA LEU A 92 16.02 -2.94 3.02
C LEU A 92 16.32 -1.44 3.09
N ILE A 93 16.12 -0.86 4.27
CA ILE A 93 16.45 0.52 4.61
C ILE A 93 17.31 0.53 5.88
N ASP A 94 17.82 1.70 6.27
CA ASP A 94 18.56 1.88 7.53
C ASP A 94 19.73 0.89 7.68
N GLY A 95 20.57 0.82 6.65
CA GLY A 95 21.73 -0.08 6.60
C GLY A 95 21.38 -1.57 6.61
N GLY A 96 20.14 -1.96 6.27
CA GLY A 96 19.69 -3.35 6.27
C GLY A 96 19.10 -3.83 7.59
N THR A 97 18.94 -2.94 8.56
CA THR A 97 18.37 -3.29 9.88
C THR A 97 16.85 -3.26 9.90
N LYS A 98 16.22 -2.68 8.87
CA LYS A 98 14.77 -2.57 8.71
C LYS A 98 14.41 -2.89 7.26
N SER A 99 13.27 -3.52 7.02
CA SER A 99 12.67 -3.56 5.69
C SER A 99 11.39 -2.74 5.66
N PHE A 100 11.13 -2.09 4.54
CA PHE A 100 9.91 -1.34 4.28
C PHE A 100 9.08 -2.03 3.21
N SER A 101 7.77 -2.03 3.39
CA SER A 101 6.77 -2.30 2.34
C SER A 101 5.46 -1.59 2.66
N LEU A 102 4.54 -1.54 1.70
CA LEU A 102 3.17 -1.12 1.94
C LEU A 102 2.27 -2.32 2.28
N GLU A 103 1.40 -2.16 3.26
CA GLU A 103 0.33 -3.11 3.52
C GLU A 103 -0.71 -3.00 2.39
N LYS A 104 -0.76 -4.02 1.53
CA LYS A 104 -1.48 -3.98 0.25
C LYS A 104 -2.94 -3.56 0.36
N ARG A 105 -3.63 -3.88 1.47
CA ARG A 105 -5.07 -3.66 1.63
C ARG A 105 -5.38 -2.23 2.04
N SER A 106 -4.59 -1.67 2.95
CA SER A 106 -4.86 -0.37 3.58
C SER A 106 -3.90 0.75 3.16
N GLY A 107 -2.79 0.44 2.48
CA GLY A 107 -1.77 1.42 2.10
C GLY A 107 -0.91 1.91 3.27
N LYS A 108 -0.97 1.24 4.43
CA LYS A 108 -0.17 1.63 5.59
C LYS A 108 1.28 1.20 5.39
N LYS A 109 2.20 1.98 5.95
CA LYS A 109 3.61 1.59 6.01
C LYS A 109 3.77 0.36 6.90
N CYS A 110 4.46 -0.65 6.39
CA CYS A 110 4.86 -1.83 7.12
C CYS A 110 6.39 -1.80 7.28
N TYR A 111 6.85 -1.86 8.53
CA TYR A 111 8.27 -1.99 8.84
C TYR A 111 8.52 -3.33 9.50
N MET A 112 9.44 -4.11 8.96
CA MET A 112 9.99 -5.27 9.63
C MET A 112 11.36 -4.91 10.20
N LEU A 113 11.55 -5.14 11.50
CA LEU A 113 12.81 -4.85 12.17
C LEU A 113 13.64 -6.14 12.25
N ALA A 114 14.93 -6.06 11.95
CA ALA A 114 15.85 -7.15 12.22
C ALA A 114 15.88 -7.40 13.74
N ALA A 115 15.82 -8.66 14.18
CA ALA A 115 15.91 -8.95 15.62
C ALA A 115 17.22 -8.41 16.23
N ARG A 116 18.29 -8.28 15.43
CA ARG A 116 19.58 -7.68 15.82
C ARG A 116 19.53 -6.19 16.11
N SER A 117 18.55 -5.46 15.59
CA SER A 117 18.39 -4.02 15.88
C SER A 117 17.55 -3.75 17.12
N LEU A 118 17.00 -4.81 17.74
CA LEU A 118 16.23 -4.71 18.98
C LEU A 118 17.13 -4.92 20.21
N ALA A 119 16.92 -4.12 21.25
CA ALA A 119 17.52 -4.35 22.55
C ALA A 119 16.75 -5.47 23.28
N ILE A 120 17.24 -6.71 23.17
CA ILE A 120 16.62 -7.88 23.80
C ILE A 120 17.38 -8.21 25.08
N VAL A 121 16.66 -8.26 26.20
CA VAL A 121 17.25 -8.62 27.50
C VAL A 121 17.87 -10.01 27.39
N TRP A 122 19.17 -10.08 27.70
CA TRP A 122 20.01 -11.27 27.55
C TRP A 122 20.07 -11.85 26.13
N GLY A 123 19.74 -11.09 25.08
CA GLY A 123 19.73 -11.57 23.69
C GLY A 123 21.08 -12.09 23.18
N ASP A 124 22.17 -11.66 23.82
CA ASP A 124 23.54 -12.12 23.57
C ASP A 124 24.02 -13.19 24.55
N THR A 125 23.14 -13.68 25.44
CA THR A 125 23.44 -14.73 26.41
C THR A 125 22.92 -16.07 25.89
N PRO A 126 23.81 -16.98 25.43
CA PRO A 126 23.43 -18.26 24.80
C PRO A 126 22.59 -19.19 25.69
N ARG A 127 22.60 -18.96 27.01
CA ARG A 127 21.79 -19.69 27.98
C ARG A 127 20.28 -19.49 27.77
N TYR A 128 19.87 -18.29 27.36
CA TYR A 128 18.46 -17.93 27.21
C TYR A 128 18.03 -17.89 25.75
N TRP A 129 18.94 -17.49 24.86
CA TRP A 129 18.64 -17.24 23.46
C TRP A 129 19.70 -17.81 22.54
N ARG A 130 19.29 -18.31 21.38
CA ARG A 130 20.20 -18.75 20.32
C ARG A 130 19.84 -18.09 18.99
N TRP A 131 20.84 -17.48 18.38
CA TRP A 131 20.73 -16.98 17.01
C TRP A 131 20.84 -18.12 16.02
N ILE A 132 19.81 -18.27 15.18
CA ILE A 132 19.77 -19.27 14.11
C ILE A 132 19.73 -18.58 12.76
N SER A 133 20.35 -19.19 11.76
CA SER A 133 20.44 -18.64 10.40
C SER A 133 19.85 -19.62 9.38
N PRO A 134 18.50 -19.72 9.28
CA PRO A 134 17.86 -20.39 8.16
C PRO A 134 18.05 -19.57 6.88
N SER A 135 19.10 -19.90 6.13
CA SER A 135 19.37 -19.63 4.70
C SER A 135 19.22 -18.21 4.12
N ARG A 136 18.74 -17.20 4.86
CA ARG A 136 18.78 -15.77 4.48
C ARG A 136 18.37 -14.78 5.57
N VAL A 137 17.77 -15.23 6.68
CA VAL A 137 17.34 -14.36 7.78
C VAL A 137 17.85 -14.90 9.09
N GLN A 138 18.50 -14.05 9.90
CA GLN A 138 18.86 -14.42 11.27
C GLN A 138 17.62 -14.27 12.17
N VAL A 139 17.27 -15.34 12.87
CA VAL A 139 16.14 -15.37 13.81
C VAL A 139 16.67 -15.65 15.21
N LEU A 140 16.08 -15.01 16.22
CA LEU A 140 16.36 -15.31 17.61
C LEU A 140 15.36 -16.35 18.11
N ARG A 141 15.86 -17.48 18.62
CA ARG A 141 15.04 -18.54 19.21
C ARG A 141 15.30 -18.62 20.71
N GLY A 142 14.23 -18.67 21.51
CA GLY A 142 14.34 -19.00 22.94
C GLY A 142 14.79 -20.45 23.13
N CYS A 143 15.71 -20.68 24.07
CA CYS A 143 16.19 -22.01 24.42
C CYS A 143 15.10 -22.85 25.10
#